data_AF-A0A2V9IBV7-F1
#
_entry.id   AF-A0A2V9IBV7-F1
#
_cell.length_a   1.000
_cell.length_b   1.000
_cell.length_c   1.000
_cell.angle_alpha   90.00
_cell.angle_beta   90.00
_cell.angle_gamma   90.00
#
_symmetry.space_group_name_H-M   'P 1'
#
loop_
_entity.id
_entity.type
_entity.pdbx_description
1 polymer ?
#
loop_
_entity_poly.entity_id
_entity_poly.type
_entity_poly.pdbx_seq_one_letter_code
_entity_poly.pdbx_strand_id
1 'polypeptide(L)' 'QNRLTDHRIGLNLHQLDRVMEGKIDDIIDALIAHYQAEKLKGDGRAAG' A
#
# COMPACT_ATOMS: atom_id res chain seq x y z
N GLN A 1 18.81 5.95 7.95
CA GLN A 1 17.81 4.89 7.82
C GLN A 1 16.96 5.23 6.59
N ASN A 2 17.23 4.61 5.44
CA ASN A 2 16.48 4.81 4.19
C ASN A 2 15.25 3.89 4.21
N ARG A 3 14.23 4.26 5.00
CA ARG A 3 13.03 3.45 5.25
C ARG A 3 11.78 4.31 5.26
N LEU A 4 10.74 3.83 4.62
CA LEU A 4 9.39 4.39 4.62
C LEU A 4 8.43 3.35 5.18
N THR A 5 7.58 3.77 6.09
CA THR A 5 6.54 2.93 6.69
C THR A 5 5.19 3.60 6.49
N ASP A 6 4.27 2.92 5.81
CA ASP A 6 2.88 3.35 5.71
C ASP A 6 2.03 2.59 6.73
N HIS A 7 1.62 3.30 7.78
CA HIS A 7 0.83 2.73 8.87
C HIS A 7 -0.61 2.41 8.50
N ARG A 8 -1.14 2.96 7.40
CA ARG A 8 -2.54 2.72 6.97
C ARG A 8 -2.73 1.28 6.53
N ILE A 9 -1.71 0.73 5.86
CA ILE A 9 -1.75 -0.59 5.25
C ILE A 9 -0.67 -1.54 5.79
N GLY A 10 0.13 -1.11 6.77
CA GLY A 10 1.22 -1.89 7.34
C GLY A 10 2.41 -2.13 6.38
N LEU A 11 2.60 -1.24 5.41
CA LEU A 11 3.65 -1.36 4.40
C LEU A 11 4.98 -0.86 4.96
N ASN A 12 6.06 -1.64 4.78
CA ASN A 12 7.40 -1.26 5.19
C ASN A 12 8.38 -1.45 4.02
N LEU A 13 9.06 -0.37 3.65
CA LEU A 13 9.85 -0.29 2.42
C LEU A 13 11.20 0.39 2.68
N HIS A 14 12.24 -0.05 1.99
CA HIS A 14 13.60 0.49 2.08
C HIS A 14 13.97 1.37 0.88
N GLN A 15 13.07 2.29 0.51
CA GLN A 15 13.16 3.07 -0.73
C GLN A 15 12.75 4.53 -0.53
N LEU A 16 12.99 5.09 0.66
CA LEU A 16 12.73 6.49 0.97
C LEU A 16 13.43 7.43 -0.02
N ASP A 17 14.68 7.17 -0.39
CA ASP A 17 15.43 8.03 -1.30
C ASP A 17 14.73 8.15 -2.67
N ARG A 18 14.22 7.05 -3.22
CA ARG A 18 13.47 7.04 -4.49
C ARG A 18 12.17 7.84 -4.40
N VAL A 19 11.48 7.75 -3.27
CA VAL A 19 10.25 8.49 -3.01
C VAL A 19 10.54 9.99 -2.95
N MET A 20 11.64 10.38 -2.30
CA MET A 20 12.09 11.77 -2.23
C MET A 20 12.53 12.32 -3.59
N GLU A 21 12.97 11.46 -4.52
CA GLU A 21 13.20 11.78 -5.93
C GLU A 21 11.91 11.88 -6.77
N GLY A 22 10.73 11.64 -6.17
CA GLY A 22 9.43 11.70 -6.82
C GLY A 22 8.96 10.39 -7.46
N LYS A 23 9.72 9.29 -7.31
CA LYS A 23 9.34 7.95 -7.81
C LYS A 23 8.37 7.30 -6.81
N ILE A 24 7.10 7.71 -6.86
CA ILE A 24 6.06 7.31 -5.90
C ILE A 24 5.08 6.26 -6.45
N ASP A 25 5.21 5.87 -7.72
CA ASP A 25 4.28 4.95 -8.40
C ASP A 25 4.13 3.63 -7.63
N ASP A 26 5.23 3.03 -7.19
CA ASP A 26 5.23 1.79 -6.40
C ASP A 26 4.39 1.88 -5.11
N ILE A 27 4.35 3.07 -4.48
CA ILE A 27 3.55 3.30 -3.26
C ILE A 27 2.07 3.41 -3.63
N ILE A 28 1.77 4.11 -4.72
CA ILE A 28 0.39 4.28 -5.19
C ILE A 28 -0.19 2.92 -5.57
N ASP A 29 0.54 2.10 -6.31
CA ASP A 29 0.12 0.76 -6.71
C ASP A 29 -0.12 -0.16 -5.50
N ALA A 30 0.77 -0.11 -4.50
CA ALA A 30 0.60 -0.86 -3.26
C ALA A 30 -0.68 -0.46 -2.50
N LEU A 31 -0.99 0.84 -2.44
CA LEU A 31 -2.21 1.36 -1.81
C LEU A 31 -3.47 0.93 -2.56
N ILE A 32 -3.44 1.00 -3.89
CA ILE A 32 -4.56 0.56 -4.75
C ILE A 32 -4.81 -0.93 -4.57
N ALA A 33 -3.75 -1.75 -4.65
CA ALA A 33 -3.86 -3.20 -4.48
C ALA A 33 -4.41 -3.57 -3.09
N HIS A 34 -3.95 -2.89 -2.04
CA HIS A 34 -4.48 -3.08 -0.69
C HIS A 34 -5.98 -2.74 -0.62
N TYR A 35 -6.38 -1.58 -1.14
CA TYR A 35 -7.79 -1.17 -1.15
C TYR A 35 -8.68 -2.15 -1.91
N GLN A 36 -8.24 -2.63 -3.08
CA GLN A 36 -8.97 -3.61 -3.87
C GLN A 36 -9.11 -4.94 -3.13
N ALA A 37 -8.04 -5.41 -2.49
CA ALA A 37 -8.06 -6.63 -1.69
C ALA A 37 -9.04 -6.52 -0.50
N GLU A 38 -9.05 -5.38 0.19
CA GLU A 38 -9.98 -5.14 1.31
C GLU A 38 -11.44 -5.06 0.83
N LYS A 39 -11.69 -4.43 -0.32
CA LYS A 39 -13.03 -4.39 -0.92
C LYS A 39 -13.52 -5.79 -1.28
N LEU A 40 -12.66 -6.63 -1.87
CA LEU A 40 -13.00 -8.00 -2.24
C LEU A 40 -13.29 -8.88 -1.01
N LYS A 41 -12.58 -8.66 0.11
CA LYS A 41 -12.86 -9.32 1.39
C LYS A 41 -14.18 -8.85 2.02
N GLY A 42 -14.55 -7.58 1.83
CA GLY A 42 -15.83 -7.02 2.28
C GLY A 42 -17.03 -7.64 1.55
N ASP A 43 -16.91 -7.85 0.24
CA ASP A 43 -17.97 -8.44 -0.59
C ASP A 43 -18.17 -9.95 -0.30
N GLY A 44 -17.13 -10.66 0.14
CA GLY A 44 -17.20 -12.08 0.52
C GLY A 44 -17.94 -12.39 1.83
N ARG A 45 -18.26 -11.37 2.65
CA ARG A 45 -19.00 -11.54 3.93
C ARG A 45 -20.50 -11.29 3.84
N ALA A 46 -21.00 -10.76 2.72
CA ALA A 46 -22.42 -10.45 2.51
C ALA A 46 -23.18 -11.54 1.72
N ALA A 47 -22.52 -12.63 1.33
CA ALA A 47 -23.09 -13.73 0.54
C ALA A 47 -23.04 -15.09 1.28
N GLY A 48 -23.32 -15.10 2.58
CA GLY A 48 -23.44 -16.30 3.41
C GLY A 48 -24.73 -16.30 4.21
#